data_AF-A0A2U3Z3B4-F1
#
_entry.id   AF-A0A2U3Z3B4-F1
#
_cell.length_a   1.000
_cell.length_b   1.000
_cell.length_c   1.000
_cell.angle_alpha   90.00
_cell.angle_beta   90.00
_cell.angle_gamma   90.00
#
_symmetry.space_group_name_H-M   'P 1'
#
loop_
_entity.id
_entity.type
_entity.pdbx_description
1 polymer ?
#
loop_
_entity_poly.entity_id
_entity_poly.type
_entity_poly.pdbx_seq_one_letter_code
_entity_poly.pdbx_strand_id
1 'polypeptide(L)'
;MAKVVRDFLKAQQVQAPVELYSDWLSVGHVDEFLSFVPTSDQKGFRLLLASPSACLRLFQEKKEEGYGEAAQFDGLSHQVNRSINEMLADRSLRRDSLYVQKCIDWNREVLKRELGLTERDIVDIPQLFSLKGSYAEAFFPDMVNMVVLGKYLGIPKPFGPIINGHCCLEEKVRSLLQPLGLHCIFIDDYLSYHKLLGEIHCGTNVRRKPFSFKWWHMVP
;
A
#
# COMPACT_ATOMS: atom_id res chain seq x y z
N MET A 1 9.98 14.34 10.75
CA MET A 1 10.53 15.32 9.76
C MET A 1 11.14 16.53 10.48
N ALA A 2 12.33 16.98 10.08
CA ALA A 2 13.00 18.14 10.68
C ALA A 2 12.26 19.46 10.36
N LYS A 3 12.18 20.38 11.34
CA LYS A 3 11.49 21.67 11.20
C LYS A 3 12.01 22.48 10.00
N VAL A 4 13.33 22.51 9.78
CA VAL A 4 13.94 23.24 8.66
C VAL A 4 13.43 22.77 7.29
N VAL A 5 13.20 21.46 7.13
CA VAL A 5 12.66 20.90 5.88
C VAL A 5 11.18 21.26 5.74
N ARG A 6 10.41 21.14 6.83
CA ARG A 6 8.99 21.52 6.84
C ARG A 6 8.80 23.00 6.48
N ASP A 7 9.58 23.88 7.08
CA ASP A 7 9.53 25.32 6.82
C ASP A 7 9.94 25.63 5.38
N PHE A 8 10.99 24.97 4.87
CA PHE A 8 11.39 25.08 3.47
C PHE A 8 10.29 24.67 2.50
N LEU A 9 9.62 23.52 2.73
CA LEU A 9 8.51 23.05 1.89
C LEU A 9 7.32 24.02 1.92
N LYS A 10 6.94 24.50 3.11
CA LYS A 10 5.85 25.49 3.26
C LYS A 10 6.18 26.81 2.56
N ALA A 11 7.45 27.23 2.59
CA ALA A 11 7.91 28.45 1.92
C ALA A 11 7.80 28.40 0.39
N GLN A 12 7.66 27.22 -0.23
CA GLN A 12 7.51 27.10 -1.69
C GLN A 12 6.11 27.51 -2.19
N GLN A 13 5.09 27.50 -1.32
CA GLN A 13 3.69 27.92 -1.57
C GLN A 13 2.91 27.07 -2.58
N VAL A 14 3.47 26.79 -3.75
CA VAL A 14 2.79 26.25 -4.94
C VAL A 14 2.37 24.77 -4.84
N GLN A 15 2.76 24.09 -3.75
CA GLN A 15 2.33 22.74 -3.39
C GLN A 15 2.15 22.69 -1.87
N ALA A 16 1.16 23.44 -1.36
CA ALA A 16 0.86 23.59 0.05
C ALA A 16 0.90 22.23 0.79
N PRO A 17 1.91 21.99 1.66
CA PRO A 17 2.10 20.66 2.26
C PRO A 17 0.96 20.28 3.20
N VAL A 18 0.50 19.03 3.07
CA VAL A 18 -0.46 18.40 3.99
C VAL A 18 0.30 17.46 4.93
N GLU A 19 0.07 17.59 6.24
CA GLU A 19 0.68 16.71 7.24
C GLU A 19 -0.21 15.48 7.46
N LEU A 20 0.40 14.29 7.34
CA LEU A 20 -0.26 13.00 7.52
C LEU A 20 0.29 12.29 8.76
N TYR A 21 -0.46 11.32 9.27
CA TYR A 21 -0.10 10.52 10.43
C TYR A 21 0.58 9.21 10.01
N SER A 22 1.92 9.18 10.05
CA SER A 22 2.73 7.99 9.74
C SER A 22 3.47 7.41 10.95
N ASP A 23 3.45 8.08 12.10
CA ASP A 23 4.25 7.73 13.30
C ASP A 23 3.83 6.39 13.97
N TRP A 24 2.75 5.78 13.49
CA TRP A 24 2.33 4.44 13.90
C TRP A 24 3.12 3.32 13.21
N LEU A 25 3.85 3.62 12.14
CA LEU A 25 4.75 2.70 11.43
C LEU A 25 6.15 2.71 12.07
N SER A 26 6.84 1.57 12.00
CA SER A 26 8.20 1.41 12.54
C SER A 26 9.23 2.30 11.82
N VAL A 27 9.11 2.43 10.50
CA VAL A 27 9.92 3.35 9.69
C VAL A 27 9.31 4.76 9.70
N GLY A 28 7.98 4.86 9.62
CA GLY A 28 7.27 6.11 9.83
C GLY A 28 7.11 6.94 8.56
N HIS A 29 7.09 6.31 7.39
CA HIS A 29 6.96 6.96 6.10
C HIS A 29 5.55 6.81 5.50
N VAL A 30 5.16 7.78 4.67
CA VAL A 30 3.82 7.82 4.06
C VAL A 30 3.67 6.82 2.90
N ASP A 31 4.76 6.50 2.21
CA ASP A 31 4.79 5.56 1.08
C ASP A 31 4.58 4.10 1.51
N GLU A 32 4.61 3.80 2.80
CA GLU A 32 4.23 2.50 3.38
C GLU A 32 2.72 2.30 3.41
N PHE A 33 1.90 3.35 3.29
CA PHE A 33 0.43 3.17 3.32
C PHE A 33 -0.31 3.87 2.18
N LEU A 34 0.35 4.69 1.38
CA LEU A 34 -0.28 5.37 0.25
C LEU A 34 0.59 5.42 -1.01
N SER A 35 -0.06 5.40 -2.17
CA SER A 35 0.55 5.65 -3.47
C SER A 35 -0.47 6.27 -4.44
N PHE A 36 -0.02 6.79 -5.57
CA PHE A 36 -0.90 7.32 -6.62
C PHE A 36 -0.58 6.66 -7.96
N VAL A 37 -1.63 6.26 -8.68
CA VAL A 37 -1.52 5.69 -10.02
C VAL A 37 -2.37 6.48 -11.02
N PRO A 38 -1.94 6.60 -12.29
CA PRO A 38 -2.72 7.31 -13.29
C PRO A 38 -3.95 6.49 -13.71
N THR A 39 -4.99 7.18 -14.15
CA THR A 39 -6.12 6.58 -14.87
C THR A 39 -6.58 7.52 -15.98
N SER A 40 -7.52 7.08 -16.81
CA SER A 40 -8.04 7.85 -17.95
C SER A 40 -9.31 8.63 -17.63
N ASP A 41 -9.74 8.68 -16.36
CA ASP A 41 -10.96 9.38 -15.96
C ASP A 41 -10.72 10.87 -15.66
N GLN A 42 -11.77 11.56 -15.20
CA GLN A 42 -11.79 13.03 -15.09
C GLN A 42 -10.70 13.60 -14.16
N LYS A 43 -10.42 12.96 -13.02
CA LYS A 43 -9.32 13.40 -12.13
C LYS A 43 -7.96 12.85 -12.58
N GLY A 44 -7.95 11.78 -13.37
CA GLY A 44 -6.76 11.24 -14.00
C GLY A 44 -5.87 10.41 -13.07
N PHE A 45 -6.33 10.12 -11.85
CA PHE A 45 -5.59 9.30 -10.89
C PHE A 45 -6.50 8.49 -9.95
N ARG A 46 -5.91 7.49 -9.29
CA ARG A 46 -6.42 6.86 -8.07
C ARG A 46 -5.40 6.99 -6.95
N LEU A 47 -5.90 7.28 -5.76
CA LEU A 47 -5.17 7.09 -4.51
C LEU A 47 -5.26 5.60 -4.15
N LEU A 48 -4.11 4.96 -3.98
CA LEU A 48 -4.02 3.62 -3.43
C LEU A 48 -3.77 3.73 -1.93
N LEU A 49 -4.52 2.99 -1.11
CA LEU A 49 -4.26 2.87 0.31
C LEU A 49 -4.06 1.41 0.68
N ALA A 50 -3.06 1.11 1.51
CA ALA A 50 -2.95 -0.17 2.16
C ALA A 50 -4.21 -0.45 3.01
N SER A 51 -4.71 -1.68 3.03
CA SER A 51 -5.98 -2.01 3.68
C SER A 51 -5.97 -3.40 4.33
N PRO A 52 -5.74 -3.46 5.66
CA PRO A 52 -5.89 -4.69 6.44
C PRO A 52 -7.30 -5.26 6.37
N SER A 53 -8.31 -4.41 6.40
CA SER A 53 -9.71 -4.85 6.31
C SER A 53 -10.01 -5.52 4.96
N ALA A 54 -9.49 -4.98 3.85
CA ALA A 54 -9.64 -5.61 2.54
C ALA A 54 -8.92 -6.96 2.46
N CYS A 55 -7.74 -7.09 3.06
CA CYS A 55 -7.02 -8.36 3.08
C CYS A 55 -7.73 -9.43 3.93
N LEU A 56 -8.21 -9.07 5.12
CA LEU A 56 -8.96 -9.99 5.98
C LEU A 56 -10.26 -10.43 5.31
N ARG A 57 -10.96 -9.53 4.60
CA ARG A 57 -12.15 -9.90 3.81
C ARG A 57 -11.79 -10.86 2.68
N LEU A 58 -10.75 -10.59 1.91
CA LEU A 58 -10.30 -11.51 0.85
C LEU A 58 -9.99 -12.91 1.41
N PHE A 59 -9.25 -12.99 2.52
CA PHE A 59 -8.92 -14.27 3.14
C PHE A 59 -10.15 -14.98 3.69
N GLN A 60 -11.12 -14.24 4.25
CA GLN A 60 -12.41 -14.81 4.69
C GLN A 60 -13.21 -15.37 3.50
N GLU A 61 -13.30 -14.64 2.39
CA GLU A 61 -13.92 -15.11 1.14
C GLU A 61 -13.25 -16.41 0.64
N LYS A 62 -11.90 -16.44 0.61
CA LYS A 62 -11.15 -17.64 0.17
C LYS A 62 -11.31 -18.84 1.11
N LYS A 63 -11.45 -18.60 2.41
CA LYS A 63 -11.80 -19.66 3.36
C LYS A 63 -13.19 -20.24 3.07
N GLU A 64 -14.18 -19.39 2.81
CA GLU A 64 -15.56 -19.79 2.50
C GLU A 64 -15.66 -20.57 1.17
N GLU A 65 -14.80 -20.24 0.21
CA GLU A 65 -14.63 -21.01 -1.04
C GLU A 65 -13.94 -22.38 -0.84
N GLY A 66 -13.49 -22.72 0.38
CA GLY A 66 -12.84 -24.00 0.69
C GLY A 66 -11.30 -23.98 0.66
N TYR A 67 -10.68 -22.82 0.46
CA TYR A 67 -9.21 -22.69 0.36
C TYR A 67 -8.54 -22.29 1.69
N GLY A 68 -9.16 -22.57 2.83
CA GLY A 68 -8.65 -22.16 4.15
C GLY A 68 -7.25 -22.69 4.51
N GLU A 69 -6.82 -23.79 3.91
CA GLU A 69 -5.48 -24.37 4.13
C GLU A 69 -4.39 -23.79 3.19
N ALA A 70 -4.76 -22.99 2.20
CA ALA A 70 -3.76 -22.30 1.37
C ALA A 70 -2.95 -21.34 2.24
N ALA A 71 -1.63 -21.32 2.04
CA ALA A 71 -0.70 -20.69 2.98
C ALA A 71 0.06 -19.49 2.40
N GLN A 72 0.22 -18.46 3.24
CA GLN A 72 1.15 -17.36 3.02
C GLN A 72 2.60 -17.87 3.07
N PHE A 73 3.47 -17.28 2.25
CA PHE A 73 4.89 -17.59 2.12
C PHE A 73 5.21 -18.96 1.52
N ASP A 74 4.22 -19.62 0.92
CA ASP A 74 4.44 -20.87 0.21
C ASP A 74 5.45 -20.67 -0.93
N GLY A 75 6.57 -21.40 -0.87
CA GLY A 75 7.72 -21.23 -1.77
C GLY A 75 8.90 -20.42 -1.21
N LEU A 76 8.81 -19.84 -0.02
CA LEU A 76 9.95 -19.19 0.65
C LEU A 76 10.60 -20.13 1.69
N SER A 77 11.78 -20.67 1.38
CA SER A 77 12.49 -21.65 2.22
C SER A 77 12.90 -21.16 3.62
N HIS A 78 12.85 -19.85 3.86
CA HIS A 78 13.32 -19.21 5.10
C HIS A 78 12.18 -18.65 5.95
N GLN A 79 10.92 -18.98 5.64
CA GLN A 79 9.76 -18.52 6.39
C GLN A 79 8.85 -19.68 6.78
N VAL A 80 8.16 -19.50 7.90
CA VAL A 80 7.13 -20.45 8.33
C VAL A 80 5.86 -20.14 7.56
N ASN A 81 5.41 -21.12 6.77
CA ASN A 81 4.13 -21.05 6.07
C ASN A 81 3.00 -20.86 7.09
N ARG A 82 2.04 -20.01 6.74
CA ARG A 82 0.89 -19.73 7.61
C ARG A 82 -0.41 -19.79 6.82
N SER A 83 -1.33 -20.68 7.18
CA SER A 83 -2.57 -20.87 6.43
C SER A 83 -3.53 -19.69 6.59
N ILE A 84 -4.45 -19.53 5.63
CA ILE A 84 -5.57 -18.58 5.74
C ILE A 84 -6.34 -18.80 7.04
N ASN A 85 -6.62 -20.06 7.40
CA ASN A 85 -7.31 -20.41 8.64
C ASN A 85 -6.55 -19.93 9.89
N GLU A 86 -5.24 -20.14 9.94
CA GLU A 86 -4.40 -19.69 11.05
C GLU A 86 -4.33 -18.17 11.15
N MET A 87 -4.18 -17.48 10.01
CA MET A 87 -4.15 -16.01 9.95
C MET A 87 -5.48 -15.41 10.43
N LEU A 88 -6.61 -15.96 9.99
CA LEU A 88 -7.94 -15.50 10.42
C LEU A 88 -8.26 -15.85 11.88
N ALA A 89 -7.71 -16.96 12.40
CA ALA A 89 -7.87 -17.36 13.79
C ALA A 89 -7.01 -16.53 14.76
N ASP A 90 -5.86 -16.02 14.31
CA ASP A 90 -4.95 -15.22 15.13
C ASP A 90 -5.62 -13.94 15.66
N ARG A 91 -5.79 -13.87 16.98
CA ARG A 91 -6.38 -12.70 17.63
C ARG A 91 -5.42 -11.50 17.67
N SER A 92 -4.11 -11.75 17.77
CA SER A 92 -3.10 -10.69 17.77
C SER A 92 -3.05 -10.03 16.40
N LEU A 93 -2.89 -10.82 15.33
CA LEU A 93 -2.86 -10.30 13.96
C LEU A 93 -4.11 -9.50 13.62
N ARG A 94 -5.30 -9.98 14.02
CA ARG A 94 -6.56 -9.24 13.83
C ARG A 94 -6.61 -7.94 14.62
N ARG A 95 -6.22 -7.95 15.89
CA ARG A 95 -6.16 -6.74 16.73
C ARG A 95 -5.23 -5.71 16.11
N ASP A 96 -4.04 -6.13 15.72
CA ASP A 96 -3.02 -5.27 15.11
C ASP A 96 -3.52 -4.71 13.78
N SER A 97 -4.14 -5.55 12.94
CA SER A 97 -4.78 -5.13 11.68
C SER A 97 -5.89 -4.10 11.88
N LEU A 98 -6.74 -4.26 12.91
CA LEU A 98 -7.80 -3.31 13.23
C LEU A 98 -7.25 -1.98 13.73
N TYR A 99 -6.17 -2.00 14.52
CA TYR A 99 -5.48 -0.77 14.93
C TYR A 99 -4.90 -0.04 13.72
N VAL A 100 -4.15 -0.74 12.87
CA VAL A 100 -3.55 -0.17 11.67
C VAL A 100 -4.60 0.37 10.71
N GLN A 101 -5.71 -0.36 10.50
CA GLN A 101 -6.81 0.13 9.69
C GLN A 101 -7.34 1.47 10.20
N LYS A 102 -7.49 1.67 11.52
CA LYS A 102 -7.92 2.97 12.08
C LYS A 102 -6.92 4.10 11.81
N CYS A 103 -5.61 3.81 11.85
CA CYS A 103 -4.59 4.80 11.50
C CYS A 103 -4.66 5.18 10.02
N ILE A 104 -4.90 4.21 9.14
CA ILE A 104 -5.07 4.47 7.70
C ILE A 104 -6.39 5.21 7.43
N ASP A 105 -7.48 4.85 8.12
CA ASP A 105 -8.78 5.54 8.01
C ASP A 105 -8.69 7.00 8.45
N TRP A 106 -7.93 7.30 9.49
CA TRP A 106 -7.65 8.70 9.87
C TRP A 106 -7.02 9.48 8.72
N ASN A 107 -5.99 8.91 8.08
CA ASN A 107 -5.35 9.52 6.93
C ASN A 107 -6.27 9.58 5.70
N ARG A 108 -7.13 8.58 5.50
CA ARG A 108 -8.15 8.58 4.43
C ARG A 108 -9.03 9.81 4.54
N GLU A 109 -9.52 10.12 5.74
CA GLU A 109 -10.37 11.30 5.96
C GLU A 109 -9.62 12.63 5.83
N VAL A 110 -8.36 12.68 6.27
CA VAL A 110 -7.49 13.84 6.01
C VAL A 110 -7.30 14.05 4.50
N LEU A 111 -6.91 13.00 3.76
CA LEU A 111 -6.68 13.08 2.31
C LEU A 111 -7.96 13.45 1.56
N LYS A 112 -9.12 12.90 1.94
CA LYS A 112 -10.42 13.28 1.37
C LYS A 112 -10.72 14.75 1.55
N ARG A 113 -10.51 15.28 2.76
CA ARG A 113 -10.76 16.70 3.07
C ARG A 113 -9.78 17.62 2.36
N GLU A 114 -8.48 17.37 2.48
CA GLU A 114 -7.44 18.28 1.99
C GLU A 114 -7.26 18.23 0.47
N LEU A 115 -7.57 17.09 -0.18
CA LEU A 115 -7.41 16.92 -1.63
C LEU A 115 -8.75 16.85 -2.39
N GLY A 116 -9.88 17.02 -1.69
CA GLY A 116 -11.22 16.95 -2.30
C GLY A 116 -11.52 15.58 -2.94
N LEU A 117 -11.09 14.49 -2.30
CA LEU A 117 -11.33 13.12 -2.78
C LEU A 117 -12.68 12.59 -2.32
N THR A 118 -13.24 11.73 -3.16
CA THR A 118 -14.39 10.89 -2.87
C THR A 118 -13.95 9.43 -2.80
N GLU A 119 -14.82 8.55 -2.30
CA GLU A 119 -14.53 7.10 -2.28
C GLU A 119 -14.23 6.53 -3.68
N ARG A 120 -14.73 7.15 -4.76
CA ARG A 120 -14.47 6.72 -6.14
C ARG A 120 -13.02 6.97 -6.57
N ASP A 121 -12.33 7.86 -5.88
CA ASP A 121 -10.94 8.23 -6.18
C ASP A 121 -9.94 7.31 -5.44
N ILE A 122 -10.43 6.43 -4.55
CA ILE A 122 -9.62 5.62 -3.65
C ILE A 122 -9.78 4.14 -3.99
N VAL A 123 -8.67 3.41 -4.01
CA VAL A 123 -8.62 1.96 -4.17
C VAL A 123 -7.87 1.36 -2.99
N ASP A 124 -8.53 0.45 -2.29
CA ASP A 124 -7.95 -0.28 -1.16
C ASP A 124 -7.14 -1.48 -1.66
N ILE A 125 -5.83 -1.50 -1.38
CA ILE A 125 -4.91 -2.58 -1.69
C ILE A 125 -4.86 -3.54 -0.48
N PRO A 126 -5.15 -4.85 -0.64
CA PRO A 126 -5.15 -5.79 0.47
C PRO A 126 -3.73 -5.94 1.03
N GLN A 127 -3.51 -5.47 2.25
CA GLN A 127 -2.20 -5.46 2.91
C GLN A 127 -2.37 -5.76 4.40
N LEU A 128 -1.56 -6.66 4.97
CA LEU A 128 -1.54 -6.92 6.41
C LEU A 128 -0.32 -6.30 7.08
N PHE A 129 -0.48 -6.00 8.36
CA PHE A 129 0.56 -5.48 9.24
C PHE A 129 0.56 -6.26 10.55
N SER A 130 1.69 -6.25 11.24
CA SER A 130 1.81 -6.76 12.62
C SER A 130 2.54 -5.73 13.48
N LEU A 131 2.22 -5.68 14.77
CA LEU A 131 2.89 -4.76 15.68
C LEU A 131 4.16 -5.39 16.26
N LYS A 132 5.26 -4.64 16.25
CA LYS A 132 6.47 -4.87 17.05
C LYS A 132 6.53 -3.82 18.15
N GLY A 133 6.12 -4.20 19.35
CA GLY A 133 5.89 -3.24 20.43
C GLY A 133 4.70 -2.35 20.09
N SER A 134 4.93 -1.05 19.92
CA SER A 134 3.89 -0.06 19.60
C SER A 134 3.82 0.33 18.12
N TYR A 135 4.75 -0.17 17.29
CA TYR A 135 4.89 0.25 15.90
C TYR A 135 4.53 -0.89 14.93
N ALA A 136 3.94 -0.52 13.79
CA ALA A 136 3.54 -1.46 12.75
C ALA A 136 4.66 -1.72 11.75
N GLU A 137 4.75 -2.99 11.33
CA GLU A 137 5.57 -3.47 10.23
C GLU A 137 4.70 -4.27 9.26
N ALA A 138 5.02 -4.22 7.97
CA ALA A 138 4.32 -5.00 6.95
C ALA A 138 4.41 -6.50 7.25
N PHE A 139 3.28 -7.20 7.28
CA PHE A 139 3.24 -8.64 7.58
C PHE A 139 3.79 -9.48 6.42
N PHE A 140 3.55 -9.04 5.20
CA PHE A 140 4.12 -9.53 3.95
C PHE A 140 4.53 -8.32 3.08
N PRO A 141 5.34 -8.49 2.00
CA PRO A 141 5.84 -7.38 1.19
C PRO A 141 4.76 -6.34 0.84
N ASP A 142 5.01 -5.08 1.20
CA ASP A 142 4.01 -4.03 1.15
C ASP A 142 3.66 -3.59 -0.26
N MET A 143 2.54 -4.09 -0.79
CA MET A 143 2.18 -3.88 -2.18
C MET A 143 1.89 -2.41 -2.53
N VAL A 144 1.58 -1.53 -1.57
CA VAL A 144 1.37 -0.10 -1.88
C VAL A 144 2.70 0.63 -2.11
N ASN A 145 3.80 0.12 -1.54
CA ASN A 145 5.17 0.64 -1.68
C ASN A 145 5.79 0.25 -3.03
N MET A 146 5.06 0.54 -4.12
CA MET A 146 5.39 0.18 -5.49
C MET A 146 6.06 1.34 -6.26
N VAL A 147 6.86 1.01 -7.28
CA VAL A 147 7.35 2.00 -8.24
C VAL A 147 6.36 2.17 -9.40
N VAL A 148 5.94 3.42 -9.66
CA VAL A 148 4.95 3.78 -10.69
C VAL A 148 5.63 4.44 -11.89
N LEU A 149 5.66 3.74 -13.03
CA LEU A 149 6.25 4.18 -14.31
C LEU A 149 5.18 4.30 -15.39
N GLY A 150 4.35 5.34 -15.27
CA GLY A 150 3.19 5.53 -16.16
C GLY A 150 2.16 4.43 -15.92
N LYS A 151 1.93 3.59 -16.94
CA LYS A 151 1.00 2.46 -16.85
C LYS A 151 1.63 1.17 -16.30
N TYR A 152 2.95 1.14 -16.11
CA TYR A 152 3.66 -0.03 -15.61
C TYR A 152 3.97 0.13 -14.12
N LEU A 153 3.53 -0.84 -13.32
CA LEU A 153 3.68 -0.85 -11.87
C LEU A 153 4.64 -1.96 -11.46
N GLY A 154 5.76 -1.60 -10.82
CA GLY A 154 6.66 -2.55 -10.16
C GLY A 154 6.22 -2.72 -8.71
N ILE A 155 5.43 -3.75 -8.45
CA ILE A 155 4.77 -4.03 -7.18
C ILE A 155 5.59 -5.07 -6.40
N PRO A 156 5.84 -4.89 -5.10
CA PRO A 156 6.43 -5.93 -4.26
C PRO A 156 5.64 -7.24 -4.34
N LYS A 157 6.33 -8.37 -4.52
CA LYS A 157 5.66 -9.67 -4.66
C LYS A 157 5.20 -10.16 -3.27
N PRO A 158 3.90 -10.35 -3.03
CA PRO A 158 3.39 -10.58 -1.67
C PRO A 158 3.60 -12.01 -1.16
N PHE A 159 3.93 -12.96 -2.05
CA PHE A 159 4.01 -14.41 -1.72
C PHE A 159 2.78 -14.92 -0.97
N GLY A 160 1.59 -14.51 -1.45
CA GLY A 160 0.31 -14.89 -0.86
C GLY A 160 -0.12 -16.32 -1.15
N PRO A 161 -1.23 -16.78 -0.55
CA PRO A 161 -1.75 -18.13 -0.73
C PRO A 161 -1.99 -18.46 -2.19
N ILE A 162 -1.47 -19.62 -2.61
CA ILE A 162 -1.62 -20.13 -3.96
C ILE A 162 -2.96 -20.87 -4.07
N ILE A 163 -3.86 -20.36 -4.90
CA ILE A 163 -5.19 -20.90 -5.17
C ILE A 163 -5.28 -21.08 -6.69
N ASN A 164 -5.60 -22.31 -7.12
CA ASN A 164 -5.68 -22.67 -8.55
C ASN A 164 -4.43 -22.28 -9.37
N GLY A 165 -3.24 -22.39 -8.76
CA GLY A 165 -1.96 -22.09 -9.41
C GLY A 165 -1.53 -20.62 -9.38
N HIS A 166 -2.32 -19.73 -8.77
CA HIS A 166 -2.04 -18.30 -8.72
C HIS A 166 -2.09 -17.73 -7.30
N CYS A 167 -1.29 -16.70 -7.04
CA CYS A 167 -1.33 -15.98 -5.78
C CYS A 167 -2.59 -15.11 -5.71
N CYS A 168 -3.48 -15.37 -4.74
CA CYS A 168 -4.77 -14.69 -4.65
C CYS A 168 -4.64 -13.17 -4.36
N LEU A 169 -3.57 -12.74 -3.69
CA LEU A 169 -3.26 -11.32 -3.47
C LEU A 169 -2.88 -10.63 -4.78
N GLU A 170 -2.00 -11.25 -5.58
CA GLU A 170 -1.63 -10.71 -6.89
C GLU A 170 -2.84 -10.62 -7.83
N GLU A 171 -3.69 -11.66 -7.85
CA GLU A 171 -4.94 -11.65 -8.61
C GLU A 171 -5.88 -10.53 -8.15
N LYS A 172 -6.02 -10.35 -6.83
CA LYS A 172 -6.86 -9.27 -6.29
C LYS A 172 -6.34 -7.91 -6.73
N VAL A 173 -5.04 -7.65 -6.63
CA VAL A 173 -4.44 -6.38 -7.09
C VAL A 173 -4.63 -6.19 -8.60
N ARG A 174 -4.41 -7.23 -9.42
CA ARG A 174 -4.70 -7.17 -10.87
C ARG A 174 -6.16 -6.82 -11.13
N SER A 175 -7.10 -7.45 -10.43
CA SER A 175 -8.54 -7.19 -10.59
C SER A 175 -8.94 -5.74 -10.28
N LEU A 176 -8.21 -5.07 -9.39
CA LEU A 176 -8.44 -3.68 -9.01
C LEU A 176 -7.79 -2.69 -10.00
N LEU A 177 -6.60 -3.00 -10.50
CA LEU A 177 -5.76 -2.03 -11.22
C LEU A 177 -5.77 -2.21 -12.74
N GLN A 178 -5.91 -3.44 -13.27
CA GLN A 178 -5.97 -3.67 -14.71
C GLN A 178 -7.16 -2.99 -15.41
N PRO A 179 -8.37 -2.89 -14.80
CA PRO A 179 -9.47 -2.11 -15.39
C PRO A 179 -9.16 -0.63 -15.59
N LEU A 180 -8.16 -0.08 -14.88
CA LEU A 180 -7.66 1.29 -15.05
C LEU A 180 -6.63 1.41 -16.19
N GLY A 181 -6.31 0.31 -16.87
CA GLY A 181 -5.29 0.23 -17.92
C GLY A 181 -3.86 0.11 -17.37
N LEU A 182 -3.69 -0.40 -16.15
CA LEU A 182 -2.39 -0.55 -15.48
C LEU A 182 -1.87 -1.98 -15.61
N HIS A 183 -0.58 -2.11 -15.91
CA HIS A 183 0.15 -3.37 -15.97
C HIS A 183 0.83 -3.63 -14.63
N CYS A 184 0.41 -4.69 -13.93
CA CYS A 184 0.97 -5.09 -12.63
C CYS A 184 2.09 -6.10 -12.82
N ILE A 185 3.33 -5.71 -12.49
CA ILE A 185 4.52 -6.56 -12.49
C ILE A 185 4.93 -6.79 -11.04
N PHE A 186 4.90 -8.03 -10.58
CA PHE A 186 5.26 -8.40 -9.22
C PHE A 186 6.74 -8.78 -9.15
N ILE A 187 7.51 -8.06 -8.34
CA ILE A 187 8.97 -8.16 -8.24
C ILE A 187 9.32 -8.76 -6.89
N ASP A 188 10.14 -9.80 -6.88
CA ASP A 188 10.69 -10.36 -5.64
C ASP A 188 11.76 -9.43 -5.07
N ASP A 189 11.46 -8.85 -3.92
CA ASP A 189 12.34 -8.02 -3.11
C ASP A 189 12.50 -8.56 -1.67
N TYR A 190 12.08 -9.80 -1.43
CA TYR A 190 11.84 -10.33 -0.09
C TYR A 190 13.09 -10.26 0.80
N LEU A 191 14.19 -10.86 0.34
CA LEU A 191 15.43 -10.94 1.13
C LEU A 191 16.22 -9.63 1.11
N SER A 192 16.19 -8.92 -0.01
CA SER A 192 17.04 -7.74 -0.24
C SER A 192 16.44 -6.44 0.30
N TYR A 193 15.12 -6.34 0.43
CA TYR A 193 14.43 -5.14 0.88
C TYR A 193 13.41 -5.44 1.99
N HIS A 194 12.43 -6.32 1.77
CA HIS A 194 11.33 -6.52 2.73
C HIS A 194 11.83 -6.90 4.13
N LYS A 195 12.82 -7.81 4.20
CA LYS A 195 13.47 -8.20 5.46
C LYS A 195 14.22 -7.07 6.18
N LEU A 196 14.48 -5.97 5.50
CA LEU A 196 15.10 -4.75 6.01
C LEU A 196 14.09 -3.60 6.21
N LEU A 197 12.79 -3.91 6.30
CA LEU A 197 11.69 -2.96 6.54
C LEU A 197 11.46 -1.94 5.40
N GLY A 198 11.64 -2.34 4.15
CA GLY A 198 11.28 -1.51 3.00
C GLY A 198 11.02 -2.36 1.76
N GLU A 199 10.45 -1.77 0.72
CA GLU A 199 10.10 -2.50 -0.50
C GLU A 199 10.66 -1.80 -1.75
N ILE A 200 10.16 -2.18 -2.93
CA ILE A 200 10.53 -1.61 -4.24
C ILE A 200 10.58 -0.08 -4.25
N HIS A 201 9.58 0.64 -3.74
CA HIS A 201 9.60 2.12 -3.73
C HIS A 201 10.71 2.66 -2.83
N CYS A 202 10.85 2.12 -1.61
CA CYS A 202 11.94 2.48 -0.69
C CYS A 202 13.33 2.27 -1.31
N GLY A 203 13.49 1.24 -2.14
CA GLY A 203 14.73 0.90 -2.82
C GLY A 203 15.03 1.70 -4.09
N THR A 204 14.11 2.55 -4.56
CA THR A 204 14.20 3.23 -5.86
C THR A 204 13.89 4.72 -5.78
N ASN A 205 14.16 5.45 -6.88
CA ASN A 205 13.74 6.83 -7.03
C ASN A 205 13.50 7.14 -8.51
N VAL A 206 12.61 8.08 -8.82
CA VAL A 206 12.17 8.35 -10.20
C VAL A 206 12.18 9.85 -10.48
N ARG A 207 12.98 10.25 -11.47
CA ARG A 207 12.86 11.60 -12.07
C ARG A 207 11.72 11.62 -13.07
N ARG A 208 10.77 12.55 -12.88
CA ARG A 208 9.57 12.69 -13.71
C ARG A 208 9.62 13.95 -14.57
N LYS A 209 8.79 13.99 -15.61
CA LYS A 209 8.59 15.19 -16.43
C LYS A 209 7.95 16.29 -15.57
N PRO A 210 8.45 17.54 -15.58
CA PRO A 210 7.78 18.66 -14.90
C PRO A 210 6.36 18.89 -15.41
N PHE A 211 5.51 19.47 -14.56
CA PHE A 211 4.17 19.89 -14.98
C PHE A 211 4.25 20.87 -16.16
N SER A 212 3.30 20.74 -17.09
CA SER A 212 3.15 21.70 -18.18
C SER A 212 2.60 23.05 -17.70
N PHE A 213 1.76 23.03 -16.65
CA PHE A 213 1.28 24.21 -15.96
C PHE A 213 2.44 25.01 -15.36
N LYS A 214 2.39 26.34 -15.52
CA LYS A 214 3.45 27.22 -15.01
C LYS A 214 3.08 27.68 -13.62
N TRP A 215 3.96 27.44 -12.66
CA TRP A 215 3.70 27.69 -11.24
C TRP A 215 3.32 29.15 -10.93
N TRP A 216 3.86 30.12 -11.67
CA TRP A 216 3.55 31.55 -11.51
C TRP A 216 2.14 31.96 -11.99
N HIS A 217 1.38 31.03 -12.59
CA HIS A 217 -0.04 31.23 -12.91
C HIS A 217 -0.98 30.70 -11.80
N MET A 218 -0.45 30.03 -10.77
CA MET A 218 -1.21 29.68 -9.58
C MET A 218 -1.48 30.94 -8.75
N VAL A 219 -2.62 30.97 -8.07
CA VAL A 219 -2.87 31.89 -6.96
C VAL A 219 -2.88 31.04 -5.68
N PRO A 220 -1.75 30.96 -4.96
CA PRO A 220 -1.60 30.09 -3.79
C PRO A 220 -2.47 30.50 -2.60
#